data_AF-A0A957U0Y2-F1
#
_entry.id   AF-A0A957U0Y2-F1
#
_cell.length_a   1.000
_cell.length_b   1.000
_cell.length_c   1.000
_cell.angle_alpha   90.00
_cell.angle_beta   90.00
_cell.angle_gamma   90.00
#
_symmetry.space_group_name_H-M   'P 1'
#
loop_
_entity.id
_entity.type
_entity.pdbx_description
1 polymer ?
#
loop_
_entity_poly.entity_id
_entity_poly.type
_entity_poly.pdbx_seq_one_letter_code
_entity_poly.pdbx_strand_id
1 'polypeptide(L)'
;GTYPYKNGLVTDGDPPQRKLSFDAYTYAVNRFKDAEYVRTLTLEERGREDLLAYAFRATSDGHIFYVAWRNPVNTQQTSDLRIAADYVTTRDLYGSGRTVLDADDGVQDGYVTIKVGGQPVYILER
;
A
#
# COMPACT_ATOMS: atom_id res chain seq x y z
N GLY A 1 -35.01 -8.31 -6.42
CA GLY A 1 -34.29 -9.40 -7.10
C GLY A 1 -33.01 -9.65 -6.33
N THR A 2 -32.74 -10.89 -5.93
CA THR A 2 -31.52 -11.25 -5.19
C THR A 2 -30.34 -11.18 -6.14
N TYR A 3 -29.51 -10.14 -5.99
CA TYR A 3 -28.29 -10.00 -6.78
C TYR A 3 -27.30 -11.09 -6.32
N PRO A 4 -26.93 -12.08 -7.17
CA PRO A 4 -26.24 -13.28 -6.72
C PRO A 4 -24.77 -13.04 -6.33
N TYR A 5 -24.20 -11.88 -6.67
CA TYR A 5 -22.78 -11.60 -6.48
C TYR A 5 -22.55 -10.42 -5.53
N LYS A 6 -21.80 -10.62 -4.44
CA LYS A 6 -21.53 -9.58 -3.43
C LYS A 6 -20.49 -8.54 -3.88
N ASN A 7 -20.40 -8.23 -5.17
CA ASN A 7 -19.29 -7.51 -5.82
C ASN A 7 -19.34 -5.98 -5.70
N GLY A 8 -20.48 -5.39 -5.30
CA GLY A 8 -20.64 -3.94 -5.23
C GLY A 8 -19.91 -3.28 -4.06
N LEU A 9 -19.73 -1.95 -4.11
CA LEU A 9 -19.19 -1.13 -3.03
C LEU A 9 -20.21 -0.83 -1.91
N VAL A 10 -21.51 -1.00 -2.20
CA VAL A 10 -22.61 -0.83 -1.25
C VAL A 10 -23.47 -2.09 -1.16
N THR A 11 -24.28 -2.19 -0.11
CA THR A 11 -25.34 -3.21 0.03
C THR A 11 -26.55 -2.84 -0.83
N ASP A 12 -27.38 -3.83 -1.13
CA ASP A 12 -28.67 -3.70 -1.82
C ASP A 12 -29.84 -3.41 -0.86
N GLY A 13 -29.53 -2.98 0.37
CA GLY A 13 -30.54 -2.60 1.37
C GLY A 13 -31.17 -1.22 1.11
N ASP A 14 -32.22 -0.90 1.85
CA ASP A 14 -32.89 0.41 1.83
C ASP A 14 -32.92 1.01 3.25
N PRO A 15 -32.10 2.03 3.54
CA PRO A 15 -31.15 2.69 2.64
C PRO A 15 -29.89 1.83 2.41
N PRO A 16 -29.21 1.99 1.25
CA PRO A 16 -27.99 1.27 0.95
C PRO A 16 -26.86 1.65 1.92
N GLN A 17 -26.09 0.65 2.37
CA GLN A 17 -25.00 0.82 3.32
C GLN A 17 -23.65 0.62 2.63
N ARG A 18 -22.62 1.37 3.04
CA ARG A 18 -21.26 1.21 2.53
C ARG A 18 -20.66 -0.14 2.97
N LYS A 19 -19.88 -0.77 2.09
CA LYS A 19 -19.03 -1.92 2.42
C LYS A 19 -17.58 -1.45 2.60
N LEU A 20 -16.75 -2.28 3.24
CA LEU A 20 -15.32 -1.99 3.41
C LEU A 20 -14.59 -1.73 2.08
N SER A 21 -15.04 -2.33 0.98
CA SER A 21 -14.51 -2.05 -0.36
C SER A 21 -14.74 -0.61 -0.81
N PHE A 22 -15.80 0.06 -0.35
CA PHE A 22 -16.04 1.48 -0.59
C PHE A 22 -14.95 2.34 0.07
N ASP A 23 -14.62 2.05 1.33
CA ASP A 23 -13.62 2.81 2.09
C ASP A 23 -12.23 2.59 1.50
N ALA A 24 -11.89 1.35 1.16
CA ALA A 24 -10.65 1.00 0.48
C ALA A 24 -10.51 1.72 -0.88
N TYR A 25 -11.57 1.72 -1.68
CA TYR A 25 -11.62 2.43 -2.96
C TYR A 25 -11.44 3.94 -2.77
N THR A 26 -12.15 4.53 -1.80
CA THR A 26 -12.08 5.97 -1.52
C THR A 26 -10.68 6.37 -1.10
N TYR A 27 -10.03 5.57 -0.26
CA TYR A 27 -8.66 5.81 0.17
C TYR A 27 -7.68 5.71 -1.00
N ALA A 28 -7.76 4.66 -1.81
CA ALA A 28 -6.93 4.49 -2.99
C ALA A 28 -7.08 5.66 -3.98
N VAL A 29 -8.32 6.04 -4.33
CA VAL A 29 -8.59 7.17 -5.23
C VAL A 29 -8.04 8.47 -4.67
N ASN A 30 -8.25 8.75 -3.39
CA ASN A 30 -7.70 9.96 -2.77
C ASN A 30 -6.18 10.00 -2.76
N ARG A 31 -5.52 8.84 -2.71
CA ARG A 31 -4.06 8.76 -2.78
C ARG A 31 -3.52 8.94 -4.20
N PHE A 32 -4.23 8.43 -5.20
CA PHE A 32 -3.76 8.41 -6.58
C PHE A 32 -4.28 9.53 -7.48
N LYS A 33 -5.33 10.26 -7.07
CA LYS A 33 -5.91 11.34 -7.89
C LYS A 33 -4.89 12.42 -8.31
N ASP A 34 -3.89 12.65 -7.46
CA ASP A 34 -2.83 13.63 -7.64
C ASP A 34 -1.45 12.93 -7.66
N ALA A 35 -1.37 11.74 -8.26
CA ALA A 35 -0.13 10.97 -8.32
C ALA A 35 0.18 10.50 -9.74
N GLU A 36 1.45 10.63 -10.11
CA GLU A 36 2.00 10.12 -11.36
C GLU A 36 2.76 8.83 -11.12
N TYR A 37 2.54 7.83 -11.97
CA TYR A 37 3.36 6.63 -11.97
C TYR A 37 4.79 6.97 -12.39
N VAL A 38 5.77 6.51 -11.60
CA VAL A 38 7.19 6.74 -11.89
C VAL A 38 7.80 5.48 -12.49
N ARG A 39 7.75 4.36 -11.77
CA ARG A 39 8.34 3.09 -12.18
C ARG A 39 7.87 1.94 -11.29
N THR A 40 8.10 0.73 -11.77
CA THR A 40 8.05 -0.49 -10.95
C THR A 40 9.41 -0.68 -10.30
N LEU A 41 9.44 -1.13 -9.05
CA LEU A 41 10.70 -1.49 -8.39
C LEU A 41 11.27 -2.74 -9.05
N THR A 42 12.58 -2.76 -9.24
CA THR A 42 13.31 -3.87 -9.84
C THR A 42 13.26 -5.12 -8.94
N LEU A 43 13.66 -6.28 -9.48
CA LEU A 43 13.75 -7.49 -8.67
C LEU A 43 14.80 -7.35 -7.55
N GLU A 44 15.89 -6.63 -7.81
CA GLU A 44 16.94 -6.35 -6.82
C GLU A 44 16.39 -5.54 -5.65
N GLU A 45 15.63 -4.48 -5.92
CA GLU A 45 15.00 -3.66 -4.87
C GLU A 45 13.93 -4.42 -4.08
N ARG A 46 13.18 -5.32 -4.73
CA ARG A 46 12.11 -6.09 -4.07
C ARG A 46 12.62 -7.36 -3.40
N GLY A 47 13.79 -7.85 -3.78
CA GLY A 47 14.37 -9.14 -3.37
C GLY A 47 13.59 -10.38 -3.80
N ARG A 48 12.38 -10.24 -4.37
CA ARG A 48 11.45 -11.35 -4.65
C ARG A 48 10.54 -11.06 -5.83
N GLU A 49 10.19 -12.10 -6.57
CA GLU A 49 9.32 -11.99 -7.74
C GLU A 49 7.84 -11.74 -7.37
N ASP A 50 7.37 -12.37 -6.29
CA ASP A 50 5.97 -12.34 -5.87
C ASP A 50 5.60 -11.12 -5.01
N LEU A 51 6.59 -10.31 -4.63
CA LEU A 51 6.36 -8.99 -4.02
C LEU A 51 6.25 -7.97 -5.13
N LEU A 52 5.10 -7.35 -5.34
CA LEU A 52 4.92 -6.26 -6.29
C LEU A 52 5.10 -4.93 -5.56
N ALA A 53 5.83 -3.99 -6.16
CA ALA A 53 6.02 -2.66 -5.61
C ALA A 53 6.19 -1.63 -6.73
N TYR A 54 5.50 -0.50 -6.59
CA TYR A 54 5.44 0.56 -7.59
C TYR A 54 5.68 1.92 -6.93
N ALA A 55 6.48 2.76 -7.58
CA ALA A 55 6.77 4.11 -7.15
C ALA A 55 5.87 5.11 -7.88
N PHE A 56 5.37 6.07 -7.12
CA PHE A 56 4.53 7.16 -7.59
C PHE A 56 5.08 8.49 -7.07
N ARG A 57 4.85 9.56 -7.82
CA ARG A 57 5.18 10.93 -7.43
C ARG A 57 3.90 11.70 -7.18
N ALA A 58 3.75 12.27 -5.99
CA ALA A 58 2.65 13.19 -5.72
C ALA A 58 2.86 14.50 -6.50
N THR A 59 1.86 14.94 -7.26
CA THR A 59 1.94 16.18 -8.06
C THR A 59 1.84 17.44 -7.20
N SER A 60 1.28 17.31 -5.98
CA SER A 60 1.10 18.42 -5.04
C SER A 60 2.41 18.95 -4.46
N ASP A 61 3.37 18.06 -4.17
CA ASP A 61 4.60 18.38 -3.44
C ASP A 61 5.85 17.70 -4.01
N GLY A 62 5.71 16.86 -5.03
CA GLY A 62 6.82 16.16 -5.70
C GLY A 62 7.37 14.96 -4.94
N HIS A 63 6.86 14.64 -3.75
CA HIS A 63 7.37 13.53 -2.95
C HIS A 63 7.05 12.17 -3.58
N ILE A 64 8.01 11.24 -3.46
CA ILE A 64 7.84 9.85 -3.88
C ILE A 64 7.12 9.07 -2.79
N PHE A 65 6.23 8.19 -3.21
CA PHE A 65 5.63 7.18 -2.35
C PHE A 65 5.50 5.86 -3.11
N TYR A 66 5.39 4.78 -2.37
CA TYR A 66 5.27 3.44 -2.94
C TYR A 66 3.95 2.80 -2.56
N VAL A 67 3.53 1.86 -3.40
CA VAL A 67 2.49 0.90 -3.06
C VAL A 67 3.04 -0.49 -3.32
N ALA A 68 2.94 -1.36 -2.31
CA ALA A 68 3.47 -2.71 -2.37
C ALA A 68 2.49 -3.75 -1.80
N TRP A 69 2.46 -4.94 -2.40
CA TRP A 69 1.73 -6.10 -1.92
C TRP A 69 2.34 -7.39 -2.48
N ARG A 70 2.06 -8.52 -1.84
CA ARG A 70 2.43 -9.83 -2.34
C ARG A 70 1.30 -10.47 -3.13
N ASN A 71 1.68 -11.26 -4.14
CA ASN A 71 0.77 -12.11 -4.91
C ASN A 71 0.96 -13.58 -4.47
N PRO A 72 -0.10 -14.37 -4.25
CA PRO A 72 -1.51 -14.00 -4.31
C PRO A 72 -1.94 -13.08 -3.16
N VAL A 73 -2.92 -12.20 -3.41
CA VAL A 73 -3.38 -11.16 -2.44
C VAL A 73 -3.98 -11.72 -1.14
N ASN A 74 -4.31 -13.00 -1.10
CA ASN A 74 -4.79 -13.70 0.10
C ASN A 74 -3.66 -14.37 0.91
N THR A 75 -2.40 -14.19 0.51
CA THR A 75 -1.28 -14.76 1.26
C THR A 75 -1.18 -14.15 2.66
N GLN A 76 -0.93 -15.02 3.64
CA GLN A 76 -0.63 -14.63 5.02
C GLN A 76 0.88 -14.44 5.25
N GLN A 77 1.70 -14.82 4.26
CA GLN A 77 3.13 -14.65 4.35
C GLN A 77 3.51 -13.18 4.11
N THR A 78 4.52 -12.72 4.82
CA THR A 78 5.12 -11.40 4.63
C THR A 78 6.50 -11.49 4.01
N SER A 79 6.99 -10.40 3.44
CA SER A 79 8.37 -10.27 2.96
C SER A 79 8.89 -8.89 3.26
N ASP A 80 10.20 -8.79 3.42
CA ASP A 80 10.86 -7.51 3.67
C ASP A 80 10.99 -6.73 2.38
N LEU A 81 10.60 -5.45 2.44
CA LEU A 81 10.88 -4.44 1.44
C LEU A 81 11.76 -3.38 2.11
N ARG A 82 12.95 -3.17 1.56
CA ARG A 82 13.89 -2.14 2.05
C ARG A 82 13.70 -0.87 1.24
N ILE A 83 13.56 0.26 1.94
CA ILE A 83 13.42 1.59 1.33
C ILE A 83 14.53 2.48 1.89
N ALA A 84 15.29 3.12 1.00
CA ALA A 84 16.34 4.04 1.40
C ALA A 84 15.72 5.33 1.98
N ALA A 85 15.66 5.43 3.30
CA ALA A 85 15.09 6.55 4.04
C ALA A 85 15.49 6.46 5.52
N ASP A 86 15.46 7.58 6.24
CA ASP A 86 15.65 7.60 7.70
C ASP A 86 14.40 7.08 8.44
N TYR A 87 13.22 7.35 7.86
CA TYR A 87 11.93 6.87 8.34
C TYR A 87 10.90 6.86 7.21
N VAL A 88 9.87 6.03 7.37
CA VAL A 88 8.71 6.00 6.46
C VAL A 88 7.41 5.98 7.25
N THR A 89 6.35 6.50 6.66
CA THR A 89 4.99 6.25 7.16
C THR A 89 4.33 5.19 6.31
N THR A 90 3.96 4.07 6.93
CA THR A 90 3.17 3.01 6.28
C THR A 90 1.69 3.24 6.54
N ARG A 91 0.84 2.96 5.55
CA ARG A 91 -0.62 2.99 5.67
C ARG A 91 -1.24 1.76 5.02
N ASP A 92 -2.25 1.20 5.65
CA ASP A 92 -3.06 0.12 5.09
C ASP A 92 -4.06 0.64 4.05
N LEU A 93 -4.89 -0.27 3.52
CA LEU A 93 -5.91 0.05 2.53
C LEU A 93 -7.04 0.96 3.04
N TYR A 94 -7.15 1.19 4.36
CA TYR A 94 -8.13 2.08 4.98
C TYR A 94 -7.49 3.40 5.47
N GLY A 95 -6.17 3.55 5.31
CA GLY A 95 -5.43 4.74 5.70
C GLY A 95 -4.92 4.74 7.15
N SER A 96 -5.12 3.66 7.90
CA SER A 96 -4.51 3.47 9.22
C SER A 96 -3.02 3.20 9.04
N GLY A 97 -2.18 3.78 9.88
CA GLY A 97 -0.74 3.74 9.64
C GLY A 97 0.12 3.81 10.87
N ARG A 98 1.41 3.57 10.64
CA ARG A 98 2.48 3.70 11.63
C ARG A 98 3.75 4.24 10.97
N THR A 99 4.55 4.95 11.75
CA THR A 99 5.92 5.31 11.38
C THR A 99 6.83 4.11 11.65
N VAL A 100 7.78 3.88 10.74
CA VAL A 100 8.87 2.92 10.90
C VAL A 100 10.17 3.67 10.68
N LEU A 101 11.11 3.51 11.60
CA LEU A 101 12.43 4.14 11.57
C LEU A 101 13.47 3.16 11.02
N ASP A 102 14.56 3.66 10.44
CA ASP A 102 15.73 2.87 10.01
C ASP A 102 16.19 1.92 11.14
N ALA A 103 16.40 2.50 12.33
CA ALA A 103 16.83 1.76 13.52
C ALA A 103 15.84 0.72 14.07
N ASP A 104 14.59 0.66 13.59
CA ASP A 104 13.58 -0.29 14.10
C ASP A 104 13.91 -1.75 13.74
N ASP A 105 14.76 -1.99 12.73
CA ASP A 105 15.25 -3.33 12.39
C ASP A 105 16.50 -3.74 13.18
N GLY A 106 16.95 -2.88 14.10
CA GLY A 106 18.11 -3.09 14.96
C GLY A 106 19.43 -2.66 14.32
N VAL A 107 19.41 -2.12 13.10
CA VAL A 107 20.57 -1.57 12.39
C VAL A 107 20.22 -0.16 11.91
N GLN A 108 21.18 0.77 11.95
CA GLN A 108 21.00 2.09 11.35
C GLN A 108 21.89 2.17 10.12
N ASP A 109 21.36 1.73 8.97
CA ASP A 109 22.11 1.65 7.70
C ASP A 109 21.55 2.53 6.57
N GLY A 110 20.61 3.41 6.91
CA GLY A 110 19.94 4.30 5.96
C GLY A 110 18.81 3.62 5.19
N TYR A 111 18.33 2.47 5.66
CA TYR A 111 17.22 1.74 5.05
C TYR A 111 16.16 1.35 6.07
N VAL A 112 14.93 1.73 5.78
CA VAL A 112 13.78 1.23 6.54
C VAL A 112 13.32 -0.11 5.98
N THR A 113 13.25 -1.12 6.85
CA THR A 113 12.73 -2.45 6.51
C THR A 113 11.24 -2.59 6.83
N ILE A 114 10.42 -2.87 5.82
CA ILE A 114 8.96 -2.95 5.93
C ILE A 114 8.48 -4.37 5.61
N LYS A 115 7.67 -4.96 6.50
CA LYS A 115 6.98 -6.24 6.24
C LYS A 115 5.77 -6.01 5.34
N VAL A 116 5.79 -6.58 4.14
CA VAL A 116 4.69 -6.50 3.15
C VAL A 116 4.03 -7.87 2.96
N GLY A 117 2.71 -7.94 3.13
CA GLY A 117 1.89 -9.15 2.96
C GLY A 117 1.01 -9.10 1.70
N GLY A 118 -0.04 -9.93 1.65
CA GLY A 118 -0.97 -9.96 0.50
C GLY A 118 -1.84 -8.72 0.32
N GLN A 119 -2.00 -7.92 1.38
CA GLN A 119 -2.76 -6.67 1.32
C GLN A 119 -1.85 -5.50 0.90
N PRO A 120 -2.33 -4.57 0.07
CA PRO A 120 -1.61 -3.35 -0.27
C PRO A 120 -1.23 -2.51 0.94
N VAL A 121 0.03 -2.10 0.96
CA VAL A 121 0.58 -1.12 1.90
C VAL A 121 1.06 0.08 1.10
N TYR A 122 0.68 1.27 1.54
CA TYR A 122 1.15 2.54 1.02
C TYR A 122 2.31 3.03 1.89
N ILE A 123 3.42 3.40 1.28
CA ILE A 123 4.67 3.75 1.97
C ILE A 123 5.05 5.15 1.56
N LEU A 124 5.08 6.08 2.50
CA LEU A 124 5.43 7.48 2.28
C LEU A 124 6.83 7.74 2.82
N GLU A 125 7.76 8.10 1.94
CA GLU A 125 9.04 8.69 2.32
C GLU A 125 8.79 10.10 2.87
N ARG A 126 9.47 10.48 3.94
CA ARG A 126 9.30 11.75 4.64
C ARG A 126 10.63 12.32 5.07
#